data_AF-A0A072TR94-F1
#
_entry.id   AF-A0A072TR94-F1
#
_cell.length_a   1.000
_cell.length_b   1.000
_cell.length_c   1.000
_cell.angle_alpha   90.00
_cell.angle_beta   90.00
_cell.angle_gamma   90.00
#
_symmetry.space_group_name_H-M   'P 1'
#
loop_
_entity.id
_entity.type
_entity.pdbx_description
1 polymer ?
#
loop_
_entity_poly.entity_id
_entity_poly.type
_entity_poly.pdbx_seq_one_letter_code
_entity_poly.pdbx_strand_id
1 'polypeptide(L)' 'MLDTKAHKARLPTCFAKEYGVALDDYVMLRDPKRNVTVVQVEKKNGKVYLDNL' A
#
# COMPACT_ATOMS: atom_id res chain seq x y z
N MET A 1 -13.44 -3.88 -2.61
CA MET A 1 -14.02 -4.32 -1.33
C MET A 1 -12.99 -4.01 -0.27
N LEU A 2 -13.17 -2.91 0.48
CA LEU A 2 -12.37 -2.63 1.68
C LEU A 2 -12.72 -3.74 2.68
N ASP A 3 -11.74 -4.53 3.09
CA ASP A 3 -11.92 -5.49 4.17
C ASP A 3 -11.88 -4.69 5.48
N THR A 4 -13.04 -4.32 6.01
CA THR A 4 -13.20 -3.42 7.15
C THR A 4 -12.64 -3.97 8.47
N LYS A 5 -12.10 -5.19 8.50
CA LYS A 5 -11.44 -5.77 9.68
C LYS A 5 -9.91 -5.72 9.66
N ALA A 6 -9.31 -5.39 8.52
CA ALA A 6 -7.88 -5.12 8.42
C ALA A 6 -7.73 -3.69 7.92
N HIS A 7 -7.03 -2.82 8.65
CA HIS A 7 -6.71 -1.45 8.23
C HIS A 7 -5.69 -1.43 7.07
N LYS A 8 -5.89 -2.30 6.08
CA LYS A 8 -4.97 -2.64 5.00
C LYS A 8 -5.65 -2.42 3.65
N ALA A 9 -5.08 -1.55 2.82
CA ALA A 9 -5.46 -1.44 1.42
C ALA A 9 -4.60 -2.34 0.57
N ARG A 10 -5.22 -3.25 -0.18
CA ARG A 10 -4.51 -4.09 -1.14
C ARG A 10 -4.28 -3.33 -2.44
N LEU A 11 -3.04 -3.32 -2.94
CA LEU A 11 -2.71 -2.78 -4.25
C LEU A 11 -3.16 -3.72 -5.39
N PRO A 12 -3.52 -3.18 -6.57
CA PRO A 12 -3.85 -3.98 -7.74
C PRO A 12 -2.73 -4.96 -8.12
N THR A 13 -3.11 -6.15 -8.57
CA THR A 13 -2.14 -7.20 -8.90
C THR A 13 -1.19 -6.80 -10.04
N CYS A 14 -1.65 -6.05 -11.04
CA CYS A 14 -0.80 -5.53 -12.11
C CYS A 14 0.30 -4.61 -11.55
N PHE A 15 -0.10 -3.65 -10.71
CA PHE A 15 0.82 -2.74 -10.04
C PHE A 15 1.82 -3.49 -9.15
N ALA A 16 1.34 -4.45 -8.34
CA ALA A 16 2.19 -5.24 -7.46
C ALA A 16 3.25 -6.06 -8.22
N LYS A 17 2.92 -6.56 -9.42
CA LYS A 17 3.87 -7.29 -10.27
C LYS A 17 4.95 -6.39 -10.87
N GLU A 18 4.57 -5.19 -11.26
CA GLU A 18 5.45 -4.27 -11.99
C GLU A 18 6.32 -3.44 -11.05
N TYR A 19 5.72 -2.93 -9.96
CA TYR A 19 6.37 -1.97 -9.06
C TYR A 19 6.53 -2.47 -7.62
N GLY A 20 5.77 -3.51 -7.23
CA GLY A 20 5.68 -3.94 -5.84
C GLY A 20 7.00 -4.39 -5.23
N VAL A 21 7.93 -4.91 -6.04
CA VAL A 21 9.27 -5.30 -5.58
C VAL A 21 10.11 -4.07 -5.19
N ALA A 22 10.00 -2.99 -5.96
CA ALA A 22 10.78 -1.77 -5.81
C ALA A 22 10.28 -0.83 -4.70
N LEU A 23 9.09 -1.10 -4.14
CA LEU A 23 8.61 -0.33 -3.00
C LEU A 23 9.44 -0.63 -1.75
N ASP A 24 9.83 0.41 -1.03
CA ASP A 24 10.41 0.29 0.31
C ASP A 24 9.36 -0.19 1.32
N ASP A 25 9.82 -0.56 2.53
CA ASP A 25 8.96 -1.01 3.63
C ASP A 25 7.99 0.07 4.12
N TYR A 26 8.26 1.34 3.81
CA TYR A 26 7.42 2.49 4.12
C TYR A 26 7.34 3.42 2.92
N VAL A 27 6.15 3.93 2.63
CA VAL A 27 5.92 4.88 1.53
C VAL A 27 5.11 6.09 2.00
N MET A 28 5.32 7.23 1.36
CA MET A 28 4.56 8.45 1.60
C MET A 28 3.41 8.54 0.59
N LEU A 29 2.18 8.58 1.10
CA LEU A 29 1.00 8.94 0.32
C LEU A 29 0.79 10.44 0.43
N ARG A 30 0.60 11.10 -0.71
CA ARG A 30 0.28 12.53 -0.77
C ARG A 30 -1.07 12.73 -1.43
N ASP A 31 -1.98 13.40 -0.73
CA ASP A 31 -3.29 13.73 -1.27
C ASP A 31 -3.26 15.03 -2.12
N PRO A 32 -4.33 15.35 -2.86
CA PRO A 32 -4.41 16.60 -3.64
C PRO A 32 -4.36 17.88 -2.78
N LYS A 33 -4.72 17.80 -1.49
CA LYS A 33 -4.62 18.92 -0.53
C LYS A 33 -3.21 19.06 0.07
N ARG A 34 -2.25 18.23 -0.38
CA ARG A 34 -0.85 18.16 0.06
C ARG A 34 -0.67 17.61 1.48
N ASN A 35 -1.67 16.96 2.06
CA ASN A 35 -1.45 16.17 3.27
C ASN A 35 -0.58 14.97 2.94
N VAL A 36 0.30 14.61 3.88
CA VAL A 36 1.22 13.48 3.74
C VAL A 36 0.94 12.48 4.84
N THR A 37 0.76 11.22 4.45
CA THR A 37 0.62 10.09 5.36
C THR A 37 1.69 9.06 5.05
N VAL A 38 2.47 8.66 6.05
CA VAL A 38 3.43 7.57 5.92
C VAL A 38 2.70 6.27 6.23
N VAL A 39 2.73 5.32 5.29
CA VAL A 39 2.10 4.01 5.44
C VAL A 39 3.13 2.91 5.33
N GLN A 40 2.89 1.79 5.99
CA GLN A 40 3.75 0.62 5.90
C GLN A 40 3.36 -0.21 4.67
N VAL A 41 4.36 -0.77 3.99
CA VAL A 41 4.16 -1.69 2.88
C VAL A 41 4.38 -3.12 3.36
N GLU A 42 3.37 -3.97 3.24
CA GLU A 42 3.49 -5.40 3.50
C GLU A 42 3.46 -6.18 2.19
N LYS A 43 4.49 -7.00 1.96
CA LYS A 43 4.61 -7.90 0.81
C LYS A 43 4.33 -9.34 1.28
N LYS A 44 3.22 -9.93 0.86
CA LYS A 44 2.79 -11.28 1.29
C LYS A 44 2.23 -12.09 0.13
N ASN A 45 2.83 -13.26 -0.14
CA ASN A 45 2.40 -14.17 -1.22
C ASN A 45 2.26 -13.48 -2.59
N GLY A 46 3.21 -12.61 -2.95
CA GLY A 46 3.18 -11.84 -4.22
C GLY A 46 2.10 -10.75 -4.28
N LYS A 47 1.43 -10.46 -3.15
CA LYS A 47 0.50 -9.34 -3.01
C LYS A 47 1.16 -8.24 -2.20
N VAL A 48 0.77 -7.01 -2.47
CA VAL A 48 1.24 -5.83 -1.76
C VAL A 48 0.06 -5.16 -1.07
N TYR A 49 0.27 -4.79 0.19
CA TYR A 49 -0.70 -4.12 1.04
C TYR A 49 -0.09 -2.84 1.61
N LEU A 50 -0.90 -1.81 1.74
CA LEU A 50 -0.61 -0.60 2.50
C LEU A 50 -1.32 -0.74 3.85
N ASP A 51 -0.59 -0.69 4.95
CA ASP A 51 -1.08 -0.79 6.32
C ASP A 51 -0.97 0.56 7.05
N ASN A 52 -1.66 0.71 8.18
CA ASN A 52 -1.77 1.97 8.95
C ASN A 52 -2.41 3.13 8.16
N LEU A 53 -3.48 2.82 7.40
CA LEU A 53 -4.32 3.79 6.70
C LEU A 53 -5.44 4.37 7.57
#